data_AF-A0A2N9NW92-F1
#
_entry.id   AF-A0A2N9NW92-F1
#
_cell.length_a   1.000
_cell.length_b   1.000
_cell.length_c   1.000
_cell.angle_alpha   90.00
_cell.angle_beta   90.00
_cell.angle_gamma   90.00
#
_symmetry.space_group_name_H-M   'P 1'
#
loop_
_entity.id
_entity.type
_entity.pdbx_description
1 polymer ?
#
loop_
_entity_poly.entity_id
_entity_poly.type
_entity_poly.pdbx_seq_one_letter_code
_entity_poly.pdbx_strand_id
1 'polypeptide(L)'
;MIRLNGSSSSGAAPEETSAAADPGRGGTEPGLVQQNAPQVFRLGYRPGLDGLRGLSILGVLLTHTELVNNRAGLIGVDVFFVLSGFLITCLLVEEWDRFHSISLRRFYLRRVLRLLPALVVMLGVVAAYHWMFKPRTAAQAVTVDALVALFYSANWAQVIQYHTPNVLGHAWSLSIEEQFYLIWPLVLIFLLRRTASRKSMLSWVLLAACLPLVTRVLLLTTIVDPTAYRILYGTDTRGDALLLGCALGVAFNSGLAMQARPVMAASKWMAWIALLGLVCLTFYQTGRLDLGLCVILFLIPALATVVLTQVVLYETGTPNRSSRNRGWCMWGKSLTACICGTIRSSSRSNPTIGPPVRNWRLNWL
;
A
#
# COMPACT_ATOMS: atom_id res chain seq x y z
N MET A 1 -72.98 -17.58 -42.25
CA MET A 1 -73.15 -18.59 -41.19
C MET A 1 -72.54 -19.90 -41.64
N ILE A 2 -71.84 -20.54 -40.72
CA ILE A 2 -70.81 -21.58 -40.88
C ILE A 2 -71.31 -22.80 -41.67
N ARG A 3 -70.49 -23.30 -42.61
CA ARG A 3 -70.60 -24.63 -43.23
C ARG A 3 -69.53 -25.56 -42.66
N LEU A 4 -69.98 -26.79 -42.38
CA LEU A 4 -69.25 -27.92 -41.81
C LEU A 4 -68.57 -28.80 -42.88
N ASN A 5 -67.77 -29.75 -42.38
CA ASN A 5 -67.26 -30.99 -42.98
C ASN A 5 -66.03 -30.83 -43.89
N GLY A 6 -65.02 -31.71 -43.85
CA GLY A 6 -64.84 -33.00 -43.17
C GLY A 6 -63.80 -33.81 -43.97
N SER A 7 -63.09 -34.74 -43.31
CA SER A 7 -62.50 -36.03 -43.80
C SER A 7 -61.74 -36.06 -45.15
N SER A 8 -60.62 -36.73 -45.40
CA SER A 8 -60.04 -37.98 -44.86
C SER A 8 -58.76 -38.32 -45.66
N SER A 9 -58.01 -39.35 -45.19
CA SER A 9 -57.23 -40.36 -45.94
C SER A 9 -56.00 -39.89 -46.75
N SER A 10 -54.78 -40.18 -46.30
CA SER A 10 -53.98 -41.42 -46.53
C SER A 10 -53.28 -41.45 -47.90
N GLY A 11 -51.97 -41.67 -47.91
CA GLY A 11 -51.29 -42.14 -49.12
C GLY A 11 -49.77 -41.91 -49.15
N ALA A 12 -49.04 -43.03 -49.03
CA ALA A 12 -47.81 -43.36 -49.75
C ALA A 12 -46.51 -42.56 -49.51
N ALA A 13 -45.48 -43.28 -49.03
CA ALA A 13 -44.09 -43.06 -49.41
C ALA A 13 -43.81 -43.75 -50.77
N PRO A 14 -42.79 -43.31 -51.53
CA PRO A 14 -41.59 -44.15 -51.64
C PRO A 14 -40.23 -43.41 -51.79
N GLU A 15 -39.18 -44.16 -51.47
CA GLU A 15 -37.76 -44.25 -51.91
C GLU A 15 -36.97 -43.10 -52.61
N GLU A 16 -35.78 -42.90 -52.03
CA GLU A 16 -34.41 -42.82 -52.59
C GLU A 16 -33.92 -41.77 -53.62
N THR A 17 -32.70 -41.29 -53.29
CA THR A 17 -31.59 -40.76 -54.11
C THR A 17 -31.70 -39.37 -54.77
N SER A 18 -30.88 -38.43 -54.28
CA SER A 18 -29.84 -37.80 -55.10
C SER A 18 -28.91 -36.93 -54.24
N ALA A 19 -27.61 -37.22 -54.33
CA ALA A 19 -26.55 -36.38 -53.83
C ALA A 19 -26.36 -35.16 -54.75
N ALA A 20 -26.34 -33.96 -54.18
CA ALA A 20 -25.73 -32.79 -54.80
C ALA A 20 -25.09 -31.93 -53.71
N ALA A 21 -23.76 -31.90 -53.72
CA ALA A 21 -22.96 -30.95 -52.97
C ALA A 21 -23.05 -29.57 -53.64
N ASP A 22 -23.19 -28.51 -52.85
CA ASP A 22 -22.84 -27.14 -53.24
C ASP A 22 -22.15 -26.44 -52.05
N PRO A 23 -20.94 -25.84 -52.21
CA PRO A 23 -20.12 -25.38 -51.12
C PRO A 23 -20.32 -23.89 -50.82
N GLY A 24 -20.22 -23.54 -49.54
CA GLY A 24 -19.82 -22.19 -49.14
C GLY A 24 -20.92 -21.13 -49.10
N ARG A 25 -21.50 -20.94 -47.92
CA ARG A 25 -21.82 -19.60 -47.43
C ARG A 25 -21.45 -19.51 -45.95
N GLY A 26 -20.34 -18.82 -45.69
CA GLY A 26 -19.88 -18.48 -44.36
C GLY A 26 -20.93 -17.65 -43.64
N GLY A 27 -21.56 -18.26 -42.63
CA GLY A 27 -22.23 -17.53 -41.57
C GLY A 27 -21.17 -17.01 -40.61
N THR A 28 -20.67 -15.82 -40.87
CA THR A 28 -19.94 -15.04 -39.87
C THR A 28 -20.95 -14.67 -38.78
N GLU A 29 -20.96 -15.43 -37.68
CA GLU A 29 -21.60 -14.92 -36.46
C GLU A 29 -20.97 -13.56 -36.15
N PRO A 30 -21.75 -12.48 -35.94
CA PRO A 30 -21.19 -11.23 -35.47
C PRO A 30 -20.59 -11.49 -34.09
N GLY A 31 -19.27 -11.66 -34.08
CA GLY A 31 -18.49 -11.84 -32.87
C GLY A 31 -18.89 -10.77 -31.89
N LEU A 32 -19.51 -11.19 -30.79
CA LEU A 32 -19.69 -10.36 -29.61
C LEU A 32 -18.29 -9.84 -29.28
N VAL A 33 -18.05 -8.57 -29.63
CA VAL A 33 -16.89 -7.83 -29.17
C VAL A 33 -16.96 -7.93 -27.66
N GLN A 34 -16.18 -8.85 -27.10
CA GLN A 34 -16.00 -8.96 -25.67
C GLN A 34 -15.26 -7.70 -25.29
N GLN A 35 -16.02 -6.63 -25.06
CA GLN A 35 -15.51 -5.38 -24.55
C GLN A 35 -14.82 -5.77 -23.26
N ASN A 36 -13.49 -5.78 -23.29
CA ASN A 36 -12.67 -6.02 -22.12
C ASN A 36 -13.09 -4.95 -21.11
N ALA A 37 -13.97 -5.32 -20.18
CA ALA A 37 -14.33 -4.46 -19.08
C ALA A 37 -13.01 -3.99 -18.46
N PRO A 38 -12.84 -2.68 -18.21
CA PRO A 38 -11.59 -2.16 -17.66
C PRO A 38 -11.26 -2.99 -16.42
N GLN A 39 -10.10 -3.64 -16.44
CA GLN A 39 -9.65 -4.50 -15.35
C GLN A 39 -9.49 -3.64 -14.10
N VAL A 40 -10.53 -3.59 -13.26
CA VAL A 40 -10.53 -2.83 -12.02
C VAL A 40 -9.52 -3.50 -11.09
N PHE A 41 -8.44 -2.79 -10.76
CA PHE A 41 -7.45 -3.29 -9.81
C PHE A 41 -8.14 -3.58 -8.49
N ARG A 42 -7.93 -4.80 -7.98
CA ARG A 42 -8.30 -5.18 -6.62
C ARG A 42 -7.04 -5.61 -5.91
N LEU A 43 -6.78 -5.00 -4.76
CA LEU A 43 -5.63 -5.27 -3.94
C LEU A 43 -5.68 -6.72 -3.46
N GLY A 44 -6.78 -7.14 -2.84
CA GLY A 44 -6.90 -8.46 -2.21
C GLY A 44 -5.84 -8.69 -1.12
N TYR A 45 -5.78 -9.90 -0.57
CA TYR A 45 -4.71 -10.28 0.34
C TYR A 45 -3.43 -10.57 -0.46
N ARG A 46 -2.32 -9.90 -0.10
CA ARG A 46 -1.03 -10.00 -0.80
C ARG A 46 0.11 -10.25 0.18
N PRO A 47 0.61 -11.50 0.28
CA PRO A 47 1.69 -11.85 1.18
C PRO A 47 2.98 -11.03 0.99
N GLY A 48 3.27 -10.57 -0.24
CA GLY A 48 4.45 -9.75 -0.50
C GLY A 48 4.40 -8.40 0.22
N LEU A 49 3.22 -7.81 0.38
CA LEU A 49 3.05 -6.53 1.09
C LEU A 49 3.24 -6.70 2.60
N ASP A 50 2.78 -7.81 3.16
CA ASP A 50 3.01 -8.14 4.57
C ASP A 50 4.49 -8.46 4.84
N GLY A 51 5.16 -9.14 3.91
CA GLY A 51 6.60 -9.37 3.97
C GLY A 51 7.41 -8.07 3.97
N LEU A 52 7.04 -7.10 3.12
CA LEU A 52 7.68 -5.77 3.12
C LEU A 52 7.45 -5.02 4.43
N ARG A 53 6.22 -5.05 4.98
CA ARG A 53 5.93 -4.47 6.31
C ARG A 53 6.77 -5.12 7.40
N GLY A 54 6.86 -6.46 7.41
CA GLY A 54 7.67 -7.20 8.37
C GLY A 54 9.15 -6.83 8.30
N LEU A 55 9.71 -6.72 7.09
CA LEU A 55 11.10 -6.30 6.89
C LEU A 55 11.34 -4.86 7.35
N SER A 56 10.42 -3.94 7.08
CA SER A 56 10.46 -2.57 7.58
C SER A 56 10.50 -2.51 9.10
N ILE A 57 9.60 -3.24 9.78
CA ILE A 57 9.54 -3.30 11.24
C ILE A 57 10.83 -3.91 11.80
N LEU A 58 11.33 -4.99 11.20
CA LEU A 58 12.57 -5.62 11.62
C LEU A 58 13.76 -4.64 11.56
N GLY A 59 13.88 -3.85 10.49
CA GLY A 59 14.90 -2.80 10.38
C GLY A 59 14.80 -1.78 11.52
N VAL A 60 13.59 -1.37 11.89
CA VAL A 60 13.36 -0.46 13.03
C VAL A 60 13.79 -1.10 14.35
N LEU A 61 13.42 -2.35 14.59
CA LEU A 61 13.78 -3.06 15.82
C LEU A 61 15.29 -3.24 15.95
N LEU A 62 15.98 -3.66 14.88
CA LEU A 62 17.43 -3.86 14.89
C LEU A 62 18.22 -2.56 15.14
N THR A 63 17.68 -1.43 14.71
CA THR A 63 18.23 -0.11 15.05
C THR A 63 18.07 0.20 16.55
N HIS A 64 16.94 -0.17 17.16
CA HIS A 64 16.72 0.08 18.60
C HIS A 64 17.50 -0.88 19.51
N THR A 65 18.00 -1.99 18.97
CA THR A 65 18.94 -2.89 19.68
C THR A 65 20.41 -2.50 19.48
N GLU A 66 20.68 -1.37 18.81
CA GLU A 66 22.03 -0.90 18.44
C GLU A 66 22.83 -1.87 17.55
N LEU A 67 22.18 -2.92 17.02
CA LEU A 67 22.81 -3.92 16.15
C LEU A 67 23.08 -3.37 14.74
N VAL A 68 22.31 -2.36 14.33
CA VAL A 68 22.39 -1.73 13.02
C VAL A 68 22.29 -0.21 13.19
N ASN A 69 23.01 0.54 12.36
CA ASN A 69 23.01 2.01 12.37
C ASN A 69 21.59 2.61 12.31
N ASN A 70 21.38 3.74 12.99
CA ASN A 70 20.15 4.55 13.05
C ASN A 70 19.50 4.82 11.69
N ARG A 71 20.29 4.85 10.61
CA ARG A 71 19.80 5.05 9.24
C ARG A 71 18.89 3.92 8.75
N ALA A 72 19.11 2.67 9.21
CA ALA A 72 18.28 1.53 8.80
C ALA A 72 16.84 1.66 9.33
N GLY A 73 16.67 2.10 10.58
CA GLY A 73 15.36 2.37 11.16
C GLY A 73 14.59 3.46 10.41
N LEU A 74 15.26 4.55 9.99
CA LEU A 74 14.60 5.61 9.19
C LEU A 74 14.07 5.09 7.85
N ILE A 75 14.86 4.28 7.14
CA ILE A 75 14.42 3.63 5.89
C ILE A 75 13.23 2.70 6.16
N GLY A 76 13.29 1.92 7.24
CA GLY A 76 12.19 1.04 7.65
C GLY A 76 10.88 1.80 7.83
N VAL A 77 10.91 2.93 8.55
CA VAL A 77 9.75 3.80 8.76
C VAL A 77 9.23 4.38 7.45
N ASP A 78 10.11 4.85 6.55
CA ASP A 78 9.70 5.41 5.25
C ASP A 78 8.99 4.39 4.37
N VAL A 79 9.54 3.18 4.27
CA VAL A 79 8.91 2.09 3.52
C VAL A 79 7.56 1.72 4.15
N PHE A 80 7.49 1.66 5.48
CA PHE A 80 6.26 1.39 6.21
C PHE A 80 5.19 2.46 5.94
N PHE A 81 5.55 3.75 5.98
CA PHE A 81 4.66 4.86 5.65
C PHE A 81 4.14 4.82 4.21
N VAL A 82 5.01 4.55 3.24
CA VAL A 82 4.60 4.36 1.84
C VAL A 82 3.60 3.21 1.70
N LEU A 83 3.88 2.06 2.33
CA LEU A 83 2.96 0.92 2.34
C LEU A 83 1.62 1.28 2.99
N SER A 84 1.67 1.98 4.12
CA SER A 84 0.49 2.40 4.88
C SER A 84 -0.41 3.33 4.07
N GLY A 85 0.16 4.31 3.34
CA GLY A 85 -0.57 5.18 2.42
C GLY A 85 -1.15 4.46 1.20
N PHE A 86 -0.38 3.53 0.62
CA PHE A 86 -0.83 2.71 -0.51
C PHE A 86 -2.03 1.84 -0.14
N LEU A 87 -1.92 1.10 0.96
CA LEU A 87 -2.92 0.14 1.40
C LEU A 87 -4.22 0.82 1.81
N ILE A 88 -4.15 1.91 2.58
CA ILE A 88 -5.36 2.62 2.98
C ILE A 88 -6.10 3.16 1.76
N THR A 89 -5.37 3.72 0.80
CA THR A 89 -5.97 4.35 -0.38
C THR A 89 -6.61 3.31 -1.28
N CYS A 90 -5.95 2.17 -1.49
CA CYS A 90 -6.55 1.06 -2.24
C CYS A 90 -7.84 0.58 -1.59
N LEU A 91 -7.84 0.32 -0.28
CA LEU A 91 -9.02 -0.18 0.42
C LEU A 91 -10.20 0.79 0.36
N LEU A 92 -9.95 2.08 0.59
CA LEU A 92 -11.01 3.09 0.58
C LEU A 92 -11.53 3.38 -0.83
N VAL A 93 -10.65 3.38 -1.84
CA VAL A 93 -11.07 3.52 -3.24
C VAL A 93 -11.88 2.30 -3.68
N GLU A 94 -11.47 1.08 -3.33
CA GLU A 94 -12.25 -0.13 -3.61
C GLU A 94 -13.62 -0.13 -2.92
N GLU A 95 -13.70 0.36 -1.67
CA GLU A 95 -14.97 0.52 -0.96
C GLU A 95 -15.87 1.54 -1.70
N TRP A 96 -15.30 2.67 -2.11
CA TRP A 96 -16.00 3.69 -2.88
C TRP A 96 -16.47 3.19 -4.24
N ASP A 97 -15.63 2.45 -4.97
CA ASP A 97 -15.98 1.94 -6.30
C ASP A 97 -17.07 0.87 -6.22
N ARG A 98 -17.19 0.18 -5.09
CA ARG A 98 -18.22 -0.84 -4.87
C ARG A 98 -19.54 -0.25 -4.35
N PHE A 99 -19.49 0.73 -3.46
CA PHE A 99 -20.66 1.20 -2.71
C PHE A 99 -20.96 2.70 -2.90
N HIS A 100 -20.18 3.40 -3.70
CA HIS A 100 -20.22 4.87 -3.87
C HIS A 100 -20.22 5.65 -2.55
N SER A 101 -19.68 5.04 -1.51
CA SER A 101 -19.62 5.57 -0.16
C SER A 101 -18.49 4.90 0.61
N ILE A 102 -17.95 5.61 1.60
CA ILE A 102 -16.94 5.10 2.53
C ILE A 102 -17.54 5.15 3.94
N SER A 103 -17.58 4.02 4.62
CA SER A 103 -18.08 3.92 5.99
C SER A 103 -16.99 4.26 7.01
N LEU A 104 -16.87 5.56 7.34
CA LEU A 104 -15.91 6.06 8.32
C LEU A 104 -16.02 5.35 9.68
N ARG A 105 -17.25 5.13 10.16
CA ARG A 105 -17.48 4.40 11.42
C ARG A 105 -16.87 3.00 11.39
N ARG A 106 -17.10 2.24 10.32
CA ARG A 106 -16.55 0.88 10.17
C ARG A 106 -15.03 0.92 10.03
N PHE A 107 -14.52 1.91 9.31
CA PHE A 107 -13.09 2.12 9.15
C PHE A 107 -12.38 2.33 10.50
N TYR A 108 -12.80 3.34 11.27
CA TYR A 108 -12.18 3.65 12.56
C TYR A 108 -12.39 2.54 13.59
N LEU A 109 -13.56 1.90 13.63
CA LEU A 109 -13.82 0.82 14.58
C LEU A 109 -12.88 -0.38 14.36
N ARG A 110 -12.69 -0.81 13.10
CA ARG A 110 -11.74 -1.90 12.79
C ARG A 110 -10.33 -1.54 13.23
N ARG A 111 -9.94 -0.28 13.05
CA ARG A 111 -8.60 0.19 13.39
C ARG A 111 -8.38 0.22 14.90
N VAL A 112 -9.32 0.79 15.65
CA VAL A 112 -9.29 0.83 17.11
C VAL A 112 -9.23 -0.57 17.70
N LEU A 113 -10.09 -1.50 17.25
CA LEU A 113 -10.11 -2.88 17.75
C LEU A 113 -8.84 -3.67 17.42
N ARG A 114 -8.08 -3.24 16.40
CA ARG A 114 -6.83 -3.88 16.01
C ARG A 114 -5.63 -3.35 16.79
N LEU A 115 -5.54 -2.04 16.99
CA LEU A 115 -4.31 -1.39 17.48
C LEU A 115 -4.39 -1.05 18.98
N LEU A 116 -5.54 -0.56 19.43
CA LEU A 116 -5.68 -0.07 20.80
C LEU A 116 -5.43 -1.15 21.87
N PRO A 117 -5.90 -2.42 21.72
CA PRO A 117 -5.64 -3.44 22.72
C PRO A 117 -4.14 -3.71 22.90
N ALA A 118 -3.40 -3.87 21.79
CA ALA A 118 -1.96 -4.12 21.84
C ALA A 118 -1.20 -2.92 22.42
N LEU A 119 -1.57 -1.71 22.02
CA LEU A 119 -0.97 -0.47 22.54
C LEU A 119 -1.19 -0.35 24.06
N VAL A 120 -2.43 -0.46 24.53
CA VAL A 120 -2.76 -0.32 25.96
C VAL A 120 -2.06 -1.38 26.81
N VAL A 121 -2.01 -2.63 26.35
CA VAL A 121 -1.28 -3.70 27.06
C VAL A 121 0.21 -3.38 27.12
N MET A 122 0.83 -2.99 26.00
CA MET A 122 2.25 -2.65 25.97
C MET A 122 2.56 -1.46 26.90
N LEU A 123 1.75 -0.39 26.86
CA LEU A 123 1.91 0.78 27.71
C LEU A 123 1.77 0.42 29.20
N GLY A 124 0.76 -0.38 29.54
CA GLY A 124 0.52 -0.83 30.91
C GLY A 124 1.66 -1.69 31.45
N VAL A 125 2.18 -2.63 30.65
CA VAL A 125 3.32 -3.48 31.04
C VAL A 125 4.58 -2.65 31.25
N VAL A 126 4.90 -1.73 30.35
CA VAL A 126 6.10 -0.88 30.45
C VAL A 126 6.00 0.06 31.66
N ALA A 127 4.83 0.64 31.90
CA ALA A 127 4.59 1.49 33.08
C ALA A 127 4.70 0.66 34.38
N ALA A 128 4.05 -0.50 34.47
CA ALA A 128 4.12 -1.37 35.63
C ALA A 128 5.56 -1.80 35.94
N TYR A 129 6.33 -2.20 34.93
CA TYR A 129 7.74 -2.53 35.09
C TYR A 129 8.54 -1.36 35.68
N HIS A 130 8.35 -0.13 35.21
CA HIS A 130 9.07 1.03 35.74
C HIS A 130 8.65 1.36 37.18
N TRP A 131 7.37 1.25 37.51
CA TRP A 131 6.89 1.46 38.88
C TRP A 131 7.40 0.40 39.87
N MET A 132 7.63 -0.84 39.41
CA MET A 132 8.12 -1.93 40.26
C MET A 132 9.65 -1.94 40.41
N PHE A 133 10.41 -1.56 39.37
CA PHE A 133 11.85 -1.82 39.29
C PHE A 133 12.75 -0.60 39.05
N LYS A 134 12.18 0.59 38.80
CA LYS A 134 12.96 1.81 38.51
C LYS A 134 12.69 2.91 39.54
N PRO A 135 13.59 3.91 39.66
CA PRO A 135 13.37 5.05 40.54
C PRO A 135 12.06 5.77 40.21
N ARG A 136 11.41 6.35 41.24
CA ARG A 136 10.11 7.03 41.11
C ARG A 136 10.09 8.09 40.00
N THR A 137 11.18 8.82 39.83
CA THR A 137 11.32 9.83 38.77
C THR A 137 11.23 9.22 37.37
N ALA A 138 11.88 8.07 37.15
CA ALA A 138 11.81 7.35 35.87
C ALA A 138 10.42 6.75 35.62
N ALA A 139 9.76 6.23 36.67
CA ALA A 139 8.39 5.72 36.57
C ALA A 139 7.38 6.82 36.21
N GLN A 140 7.52 8.00 36.81
CA GLN A 140 6.71 9.17 36.48
C GLN A 140 6.93 9.62 35.02
N ALA A 141 8.18 9.71 34.58
CA ALA A 141 8.50 10.05 33.19
C ALA A 141 7.86 9.06 32.19
N VAL A 142 8.02 7.76 32.40
CA VAL A 142 7.41 6.74 31.52
C VAL A 142 5.88 6.79 31.54
N THR A 143 5.26 7.16 32.67
CA THR A 143 3.81 7.33 32.74
C THR A 143 3.35 8.49 31.84
N VAL A 144 4.10 9.60 31.82
CA VAL A 144 3.84 10.74 30.92
C VAL A 144 4.02 10.32 29.46
N ASP A 145 5.14 9.67 29.12
CA ASP A 145 5.39 9.14 27.78
C ASP A 145 4.24 8.22 27.32
N ALA A 146 3.74 7.38 28.24
CA ALA A 146 2.68 6.43 27.93
C ALA A 146 1.35 7.12 27.62
N LEU A 147 1.00 8.17 28.36
CA LEU A 147 -0.17 8.99 28.07
C LEU A 147 -0.02 9.72 26.73
N VAL A 148 1.16 10.31 26.47
CA VAL A 148 1.46 10.97 25.20
C VAL A 148 1.33 10.00 24.02
N ALA A 149 1.84 8.77 24.15
CA ALA A 149 1.71 7.73 23.13
C ALA A 149 0.26 7.24 22.96
N LEU A 150 -0.50 7.13 24.06
CA LEU A 150 -1.91 6.73 24.03
C LEU A 150 -2.78 7.70 23.23
N PHE A 151 -2.48 9.00 23.31
CA PHE A 151 -3.14 10.05 22.54
C PHE A 151 -2.49 10.31 21.17
N TYR A 152 -1.62 9.41 20.71
CA TYR A 152 -0.92 9.52 19.42
C TYR A 152 -0.26 10.89 19.21
N SER A 153 0.40 11.41 20.26
CA SER A 153 1.02 12.73 20.27
C SER A 153 2.53 12.69 20.50
N ALA A 154 3.14 11.49 20.46
CA ALA A 154 4.56 11.29 20.76
C ALA A 154 5.49 12.00 19.79
N ASN A 155 5.08 12.17 18.53
CA ASN A 155 5.85 12.90 17.55
C ASN A 155 5.93 14.40 17.91
N TRP A 156 4.81 15.01 18.31
CA TRP A 156 4.75 16.43 18.68
C TRP A 156 5.45 16.71 20.00
N ALA A 157 5.37 15.80 20.97
CA ALA A 157 6.14 15.89 22.21
C ALA A 157 7.66 15.98 21.94
N GLN A 158 8.15 15.26 20.92
CA GLN A 158 9.54 15.37 20.47
C GLN A 158 9.83 16.66 19.71
N VAL A 159 8.90 17.13 18.85
CA VAL A 159 9.06 18.39 18.12
C VAL A 159 9.22 19.57 19.08
N ILE A 160 8.39 19.66 20.12
CA ILE A 160 8.44 20.74 21.12
C ILE A 160 9.47 20.48 22.22
N GLN A 161 10.15 19.34 22.18
CA GLN A 161 11.12 18.89 23.18
C GLN A 161 10.57 18.95 24.62
N TYR A 162 9.29 18.56 24.79
CA TYR A 162 8.60 18.61 26.09
C TYR A 162 9.35 17.82 27.17
N HIS A 163 9.92 16.68 26.78
CA HIS A 163 10.99 15.96 27.48
C HIS A 163 11.72 15.09 26.44
N THR A 164 12.86 14.47 26.80
CA THR A 164 13.54 13.48 25.96
C THR A 164 12.95 12.09 26.23
N PRO A 165 12.06 11.55 25.38
CA PRO A 165 11.48 10.24 25.61
C PRO A 165 12.56 9.17 25.43
N ASN A 166 12.85 8.43 26.50
CA ASN A 166 13.93 7.43 26.49
C ASN A 166 13.41 6.01 26.21
N VAL A 167 12.18 5.70 26.63
CA VAL A 167 11.62 4.33 26.55
C VAL A 167 10.59 4.19 25.44
N LEU A 168 9.64 5.11 25.37
CA LEU A 168 8.53 5.07 24.40
C LEU A 168 8.73 6.05 23.24
N GLY A 169 9.96 6.53 23.04
CA GLY A 169 10.30 7.48 21.98
C GLY A 169 9.91 6.98 20.60
N HIS A 170 10.03 5.67 20.35
CA HIS A 170 9.66 5.02 19.09
C HIS A 170 8.18 5.18 18.68
N ALA A 171 7.28 5.54 19.60
CA ALA A 171 5.86 5.75 19.32
C ALA A 171 5.57 6.99 18.43
N TRP A 172 6.59 7.77 18.09
CA TRP A 172 6.46 8.92 17.18
C TRP A 172 5.92 8.53 15.81
N SER A 173 6.41 7.43 15.22
CA SER A 173 6.02 7.03 13.87
C SER A 173 4.59 6.52 13.83
N LEU A 174 4.18 5.78 14.86
CA LEU A 174 2.80 5.35 15.08
C LEU A 174 1.86 6.56 15.23
N SER A 175 2.29 7.60 15.96
CA SER A 175 1.52 8.82 16.14
C SER A 175 1.23 9.52 14.81
N ILE A 176 2.25 9.66 13.94
CA ILE A 176 2.08 10.25 12.60
C ILE A 176 1.12 9.40 11.75
N GLU A 177 1.25 8.09 11.79
CA GLU A 177 0.40 7.17 11.02
C GLU A 177 -1.08 7.28 11.44
N GLU A 178 -1.38 7.29 12.74
CA GLU A 178 -2.76 7.42 13.22
C GLU A 178 -3.36 8.80 12.93
N GLN A 179 -2.59 9.87 13.11
CA GLN A 179 -3.01 11.23 12.72
C GLN A 179 -3.36 11.28 11.23
N PHE A 180 -2.52 10.67 10.38
CA PHE A 180 -2.78 10.57 8.95
C PHE A 180 -4.06 9.79 8.65
N TYR A 181 -4.28 8.66 9.33
CA TYR A 181 -5.48 7.85 9.12
C TYR A 181 -6.76 8.47 9.68
N LEU A 182 -6.67 9.40 10.62
CA LEU A 182 -7.79 10.22 11.00
C LEU A 182 -8.20 11.17 9.86
N ILE A 183 -7.22 11.79 9.19
CA ILE A 183 -7.45 12.86 8.21
C ILE A 183 -7.70 12.31 6.79
N TRP A 184 -6.92 11.32 6.35
CA TRP A 184 -6.89 10.85 4.97
C TRP A 184 -8.23 10.35 4.44
N PRO A 185 -9.05 9.56 5.17
CA PRO A 185 -10.36 9.13 4.67
C PRO A 185 -11.28 10.32 4.33
N LEU A 186 -11.24 11.39 5.11
CA LEU A 186 -12.01 12.61 4.88
C LEU A 186 -11.52 13.34 3.62
N VAL A 187 -10.20 13.50 3.50
CA VAL A 187 -9.56 14.09 2.33
C VAL A 187 -9.87 13.28 1.07
N LEU A 188 -9.79 11.96 1.15
CA LEU A 188 -10.07 11.07 0.02
C LEU A 188 -11.55 11.16 -0.39
N ILE A 189 -12.51 11.15 0.55
CA ILE A 189 -13.93 11.38 0.23
C ILE A 189 -14.12 12.73 -0.47
N PHE A 190 -13.46 13.78 0.02
CA PHE A 190 -13.51 15.11 -0.61
C PHE A 190 -12.95 15.06 -2.04
N LEU A 191 -11.78 14.48 -2.25
CA LEU A 191 -11.16 14.36 -3.57
C LEU A 191 -12.02 13.53 -4.53
N LEU A 192 -12.58 12.41 -4.08
CA LEU A 192 -13.45 11.55 -4.87
C LEU A 192 -14.73 12.25 -5.32
N ARG A 193 -15.24 13.19 -4.52
CA ARG A 193 -16.44 13.98 -4.84
C ARG A 193 -16.16 15.22 -5.69
N ARG A 194 -14.96 15.79 -5.58
CA ARG A 194 -14.63 17.10 -6.17
C ARG A 194 -13.77 17.02 -7.42
N THR A 195 -13.06 15.92 -7.63
CA THR A 195 -12.23 15.75 -8.83
C THR A 195 -13.02 15.09 -9.95
N ALA A 196 -12.93 15.65 -11.16
CA ALA A 196 -13.63 15.12 -12.33
C ALA A 196 -13.03 13.80 -12.84
N SER A 197 -11.78 13.49 -12.48
CA SER A 197 -11.10 12.26 -12.91
C SER A 197 -10.05 11.81 -11.89
N ARG A 198 -9.74 10.50 -11.92
CA ARG A 198 -8.68 9.93 -11.09
C ARG A 198 -7.29 10.48 -11.43
N LYS A 199 -7.08 10.95 -12.67
CA LYS A 199 -5.85 11.65 -13.07
C LYS A 199 -5.72 12.99 -12.33
N SER A 200 -6.79 13.78 -12.28
CA SER A 200 -6.81 15.03 -11.52
C SER A 200 -6.58 14.78 -10.03
N MET A 201 -7.23 13.75 -9.47
CA MET A 201 -6.98 13.34 -8.08
C MET A 201 -5.51 12.98 -7.84
N LEU A 202 -4.91 12.17 -8.72
CA LEU A 202 -3.49 11.83 -8.63
C LEU A 202 -2.59 13.07 -8.62
N SER A 203 -2.84 14.03 -9.53
CA SER A 203 -2.07 15.29 -9.57
C SER A 203 -2.18 16.07 -8.26
N TRP A 204 -3.36 16.16 -7.67
CA TRP A 204 -3.55 16.84 -6.38
C TRP A 204 -2.82 16.13 -5.24
N VAL A 205 -2.84 14.80 -5.21
CA VAL A 205 -2.12 14.02 -4.18
C VAL A 205 -0.60 14.14 -4.35
N LEU A 206 -0.10 14.13 -5.60
CA LEU A 206 1.32 14.35 -5.87
C LEU A 206 1.77 15.77 -5.51
N LEU A 207 0.95 16.78 -5.81
CA LEU A 207 1.21 18.16 -5.40
C LEU A 207 1.25 18.27 -3.86
N ALA A 208 0.31 17.64 -3.16
CA ALA A 208 0.31 17.58 -1.71
C ALA A 208 1.55 16.87 -1.16
N ALA A 209 2.04 15.81 -1.82
CA ALA A 209 3.26 15.08 -1.43
C ALA A 209 4.53 15.94 -1.54
N CYS A 210 4.50 17.04 -2.31
CA CYS A 210 5.60 18.00 -2.34
C CYS A 210 5.61 18.97 -1.15
N LEU A 211 4.46 19.15 -0.46
CA LEU A 211 4.37 20.10 0.66
C LEU A 211 5.37 19.80 1.79
N PRO A 212 5.54 18.55 2.25
CA PRO A 212 6.50 18.24 3.32
C PRO A 212 7.97 18.48 2.94
N LEU A 213 8.30 18.40 1.65
CA LEU A 213 9.62 18.77 1.15
C LEU A 213 9.79 20.29 1.19
N VAL A 214 8.77 21.05 0.78
CA VAL A 214 8.78 22.52 0.83
C VAL A 214 8.89 23.00 2.28
N THR A 215 8.12 22.43 3.21
CA THR A 215 8.18 22.80 4.64
C THR A 215 9.57 22.54 5.21
N ARG A 216 10.18 21.38 4.90
CA ARG A 216 11.58 21.09 5.26
C ARG A 216 12.55 22.15 4.75
N VAL A 217 12.49 22.49 3.46
CA VAL A 217 13.40 23.49 2.85
C VAL A 217 13.20 24.86 3.49
N LEU A 218 11.96 25.28 3.76
CA LEU A 218 11.67 26.54 4.43
C LEU A 218 12.17 26.56 5.88
N LEU A 219 12.01 25.46 6.62
CA LEU A 219 12.48 25.36 8.00
C LEU A 219 14.01 25.48 8.08
N LEU A 220 14.74 24.95 7.08
CA LEU A 220 16.19 25.11 6.98
C LEU A 220 16.64 26.55 6.73
N THR A 221 15.84 27.34 6.02
CA THR A 221 16.24 28.71 5.63
C THR A 221 15.79 29.78 6.63
N THR A 222 14.91 29.46 7.58
CA THR A 222 14.22 30.47 8.40
C THR A 222 14.38 30.35 9.92
N ILE A 223 15.00 29.29 10.49
CA ILE A 223 15.00 29.08 11.95
C ILE A 223 16.36 28.65 12.52
N VAL A 224 16.75 29.33 13.62
CA VAL A 224 17.87 28.99 14.52
C VAL A 224 17.32 28.13 15.70
N ASP A 225 17.83 26.89 15.83
CA ASP A 225 17.88 26.06 17.07
C ASP A 225 16.69 25.22 17.63
N PRO A 226 15.64 24.86 16.86
CA PRO A 226 15.09 23.48 17.03
C PRO A 226 14.71 22.77 15.72
N THR A 227 15.34 23.15 14.62
CA THR A 227 15.00 22.73 13.24
C THR A 227 15.06 21.21 13.02
N ALA A 228 15.98 20.50 13.67
CA ALA A 228 16.18 19.05 13.45
C ALA A 228 15.01 18.17 13.93
N TYR A 229 14.48 18.41 15.13
CA TYR A 229 13.36 17.61 15.67
C TYR A 229 12.09 17.78 14.84
N ARG A 230 11.81 19.01 14.40
CA ARG A 230 10.66 19.27 13.54
C ARG A 230 10.79 18.60 12.18
N ILE A 231 11.98 18.57 11.59
CA ILE A 231 12.24 17.87 10.32
C ILE A 231 12.07 16.35 10.46
N LEU A 232 12.46 15.76 11.59
CA LEU A 232 12.44 14.31 11.79
C LEU A 232 11.09 13.77 12.27
N TYR A 233 10.36 14.53 13.10
CA TYR A 233 9.16 14.07 13.81
C TYR A 233 7.88 14.84 13.44
N GLY A 234 7.98 15.92 12.68
CA GLY A 234 6.81 16.67 12.23
C GLY A 234 5.94 15.86 11.25
N THR A 235 4.62 15.84 11.47
CA THR A 235 3.71 15.26 10.47
C THR A 235 3.71 16.12 9.20
N ASP A 236 3.87 17.43 9.35
CA ASP A 236 4.02 18.44 8.29
C ASP A 236 5.32 18.29 7.50
N THR A 237 6.32 17.57 8.02
CA THR A 237 7.60 17.34 7.36
C THR A 237 7.79 15.88 6.93
N ARG A 238 7.05 14.92 7.46
CA ARG A 238 7.20 13.47 7.17
C ARG A 238 6.01 12.85 6.43
N GLY A 239 4.94 13.61 6.20
CA GLY A 239 3.73 13.13 5.55
C GLY A 239 3.88 12.76 4.06
N ASP A 240 5.01 13.09 3.43
CA ASP A 240 5.28 12.83 2.01
C ASP A 240 5.35 11.32 1.73
N ALA A 241 5.97 10.53 2.61
CA ALA A 241 6.02 9.08 2.45
C ALA A 241 4.62 8.46 2.39
N LEU A 242 3.73 8.87 3.29
CA LEU A 242 2.32 8.46 3.30
C LEU A 242 1.60 8.92 2.03
N LEU A 243 1.78 10.19 1.62
CA LEU A 243 1.14 10.76 0.44
C LEU A 243 1.63 10.14 -0.87
N LEU A 244 2.92 9.80 -0.98
CA LEU A 244 3.48 9.06 -2.11
C LEU A 244 2.89 7.64 -2.20
N GLY A 245 2.72 6.98 -1.05
CA GLY A 245 1.95 5.74 -0.96
C GLY A 245 0.52 5.91 -1.46
N CYS A 246 -0.16 6.97 -1.03
CA CYS A 246 -1.51 7.29 -1.47
C CYS A 246 -1.60 7.54 -2.98
N ALA A 247 -0.67 8.33 -3.54
CA ALA A 247 -0.56 8.57 -4.98
C ALA A 247 -0.43 7.25 -5.75
N LEU A 248 0.40 6.32 -5.24
CA LEU A 248 0.53 4.99 -5.82
C LEU A 248 -0.80 4.21 -5.76
N GLY A 249 -1.51 4.29 -4.65
CA GLY A 249 -2.84 3.66 -4.49
C GLY A 249 -3.84 4.19 -5.51
N VAL A 250 -3.88 5.51 -5.72
CA VAL A 250 -4.71 6.14 -6.76
C VAL A 250 -4.30 5.68 -8.15
N ALA A 251 -3.00 5.62 -8.45
CA ALA A 251 -2.48 5.21 -9.76
C ALA A 251 -2.83 3.76 -10.11
N PHE A 252 -2.78 2.84 -9.15
CA PHE A 252 -3.19 1.44 -9.36
C PHE A 252 -4.70 1.29 -9.53
N ASN A 253 -5.52 1.91 -8.67
CA ASN A 253 -6.98 1.78 -8.75
C ASN A 253 -7.58 2.45 -9.98
N SER A 254 -6.92 3.48 -10.52
CA SER A 254 -7.35 4.15 -11.75
C SER A 254 -6.92 3.42 -13.04
N GLY A 255 -6.16 2.34 -12.94
CA GLY A 255 -5.57 1.64 -14.09
C GLY A 255 -4.40 2.40 -14.74
N LEU A 256 -4.04 3.60 -14.27
CA LEU A 256 -2.95 4.40 -14.82
C LEU A 256 -1.59 3.70 -14.67
N ALA A 257 -1.37 3.02 -13.55
CA ALA A 257 -0.16 2.23 -13.33
C ALA A 257 -0.05 1.07 -14.34
N MET A 258 -1.18 0.45 -14.70
CA MET A 258 -1.21 -0.63 -15.70
C MET A 258 -0.98 -0.10 -17.12
N GLN A 259 -1.48 1.09 -17.44
CA GLN A 259 -1.22 1.76 -18.72
C GLN A 259 0.26 2.18 -18.85
N ALA A 260 0.86 2.64 -17.75
CA ALA A 260 2.26 3.05 -17.69
C ALA A 260 3.24 1.89 -17.44
N ARG A 261 2.77 0.62 -17.47
CA ARG A 261 3.58 -0.56 -17.15
C ARG A 261 4.95 -0.63 -17.85
N PRO A 262 5.12 -0.34 -19.15
CA PRO A 262 6.45 -0.38 -19.77
C PRO A 262 7.38 0.70 -19.22
N VAL A 263 6.87 1.90 -18.97
CA VAL A 263 7.62 3.01 -18.35
C VAL A 263 7.98 2.68 -16.90
N MET A 264 7.04 2.12 -16.14
CA MET A 264 7.28 1.67 -14.77
C MET A 264 8.21 0.47 -14.71
N ALA A 265 8.24 -0.40 -15.72
CA ALA A 265 9.23 -1.48 -15.79
C ALA A 265 10.65 -0.95 -16.06
N ALA A 266 10.76 0.12 -16.86
CA ALA A 266 12.01 0.82 -17.13
C ALA A 266 12.50 1.68 -15.95
N SER A 267 11.59 2.16 -15.09
CA SER A 267 11.92 3.00 -13.93
C SER A 267 12.76 2.29 -12.86
N LYS A 268 12.95 0.97 -12.96
CA LYS A 268 13.90 0.20 -12.12
C LYS A 268 15.31 0.76 -12.18
N TRP A 269 15.78 1.18 -13.35
CA TRP A 269 17.11 1.76 -13.52
C TRP A 269 17.16 3.19 -12.99
N MET A 270 16.07 3.94 -13.13
CA MET A 270 15.94 5.29 -12.58
C MET A 270 15.97 5.28 -11.04
N ALA A 271 15.43 4.24 -10.40
CA ALA A 271 15.55 4.05 -8.95
C ALA A 271 17.02 3.88 -8.50
N TRP A 272 17.81 3.07 -9.22
CA TRP A 272 19.23 2.90 -8.95
C TRP A 272 20.05 4.17 -9.25
N ILE A 273 19.70 4.89 -10.32
CA ILE A 273 20.34 6.17 -10.68
C ILE A 273 20.00 7.25 -9.65
N ALA A 274 18.76 7.32 -9.18
CA ALA A 274 18.35 8.25 -8.12
C ALA A 274 19.04 7.92 -6.78
N LEU A 275 19.18 6.63 -6.46
CA LEU A 275 19.92 6.18 -5.28
C LEU A 275 21.42 6.50 -5.39
N LEU A 276 22.03 6.30 -6.56
CA LEU A 276 23.42 6.63 -6.82
C LEU A 276 23.64 8.15 -6.75
N GLY A 277 22.75 8.94 -7.37
CA GLY A 277 22.76 10.40 -7.28
C GLY A 277 22.61 10.90 -5.85
N LEU A 278 21.78 10.24 -5.03
CA LEU A 278 21.64 10.52 -3.60
C LEU A 278 22.93 10.26 -2.84
N VAL A 279 23.58 9.11 -3.06
CA VAL A 279 24.87 8.78 -2.46
C VAL A 279 25.91 9.82 -2.87
N CYS A 280 26.03 10.15 -4.15
CA CYS A 280 26.97 11.17 -4.63
C CYS A 280 26.70 12.55 -4.04
N LEU A 281 25.44 12.98 -3.92
CA LEU A 281 25.07 14.27 -3.33
C LEU A 281 25.42 14.33 -1.83
N THR A 282 25.23 13.23 -1.10
CA THR A 282 25.60 13.13 0.32
C THR A 282 27.11 13.12 0.55
N PHE A 283 27.89 12.54 -0.37
CA PHE A 283 29.35 12.59 -0.33
C PHE A 283 29.90 13.97 -0.74
N TYR A 284 29.21 14.70 -1.62
CA TYR A 284 29.64 16.00 -2.12
C TYR A 284 29.39 17.16 -1.15
N GLN A 285 28.40 17.06 -0.26
CA GLN A 285 28.03 18.13 0.68
C GLN A 285 28.55 17.93 2.12
N THR A 286 29.84 17.65 2.28
CA THR A 286 30.56 17.56 3.57
C THR A 286 30.73 18.90 4.32
N GLY A 287 29.76 19.83 4.20
CA GLY A 287 29.81 21.15 4.87
C GLY A 287 28.48 21.73 5.37
N ARG A 288 27.32 21.16 4.99
CA ARG A 288 25.99 21.55 5.53
C ARG A 288 25.12 20.29 5.68
N LEU A 289 25.14 19.70 6.87
CA LEU A 289 24.44 18.45 7.19
C LEU A 289 22.91 18.54 6.98
N ASP A 290 22.33 19.74 6.98
CA ASP A 290 20.88 19.91 7.08
C ASP A 290 20.13 19.76 5.74
N LEU A 291 20.71 20.21 4.62
CA LEU A 291 20.07 20.12 3.30
C LEU A 291 20.07 18.68 2.75
N GLY A 292 21.17 17.95 2.97
CA GLY A 292 21.28 16.54 2.60
C GLY A 292 20.23 15.67 3.30
N LEU A 293 19.94 15.93 4.58
CA LEU A 293 18.89 15.23 5.32
C LEU A 293 17.51 15.42 4.69
N CYS A 294 17.16 16.64 4.28
CA CYS A 294 15.86 16.92 3.68
C CYS A 294 15.65 16.19 2.35
N VAL A 295 16.71 16.07 1.54
CA VAL A 295 16.71 15.34 0.27
C VAL A 295 16.64 13.82 0.51
N ILE A 296 17.42 13.30 1.47
CA ILE A 296 17.37 11.88 1.86
C ILE A 296 15.96 11.48 2.29
N LEU A 297 15.32 12.27 3.17
CA LEU A 297 13.98 12.00 3.69
C LEU A 297 12.89 12.03 2.62
N PHE A 298 13.13 12.61 1.43
CA PHE A 298 12.21 12.56 0.30
C PHE A 298 12.55 11.44 -0.69
N LEU A 299 13.83 11.24 -0.98
CA LEU A 299 14.29 10.26 -1.97
C LEU A 299 14.13 8.81 -1.49
N ILE A 300 14.28 8.53 -0.19
CA ILE A 300 14.03 7.17 0.35
C ILE A 300 12.57 6.76 0.14
N PRO A 301 11.55 7.54 0.54
CA PRO A 301 10.16 7.23 0.22
C PRO A 301 9.89 7.11 -1.28
N ALA A 302 10.48 7.99 -2.11
CA ALA A 302 10.34 7.90 -3.56
C ALA A 302 10.88 6.56 -4.10
N LEU A 303 12.07 6.12 -3.64
CA LEU A 303 12.63 4.81 -3.99
C LEU A 303 11.74 3.66 -3.49
N ALA A 304 11.22 3.76 -2.26
CA ALA A 304 10.29 2.78 -1.71
C ALA A 304 9.03 2.64 -2.56
N THR A 305 8.50 3.73 -3.12
CA THR A 305 7.34 3.68 -4.03
C THR A 305 7.65 2.94 -5.33
N VAL A 306 8.88 3.08 -5.86
CA VAL A 306 9.32 2.35 -7.05
C VAL A 306 9.42 0.85 -6.73
N VAL A 307 10.06 0.49 -5.61
CA VAL A 307 10.17 -0.91 -5.17
C VAL A 307 8.78 -1.52 -4.98
N LEU A 308 7.89 -0.82 -4.27
CA LEU A 308 6.52 -1.25 -4.06
C LEU A 308 5.77 -1.45 -5.38
N THR A 309 5.92 -0.51 -6.32
CA THR A 309 5.37 -0.65 -7.68
C THR A 309 5.83 -1.96 -8.33
N GLN A 310 7.13 -2.28 -8.25
CA GLN A 310 7.66 -3.50 -8.85
C GLN A 310 7.10 -4.76 -8.20
N VAL A 311 6.97 -4.78 -6.88
CA VAL A 311 6.38 -5.91 -6.15
C VAL A 311 4.93 -6.11 -6.58
N VAL A 312 4.13 -5.04 -6.60
CA VAL A 312 2.72 -5.11 -6.99
C VAL A 312 2.57 -5.53 -8.46
N LEU A 313 3.39 -4.97 -9.38
CA LEU A 313 3.39 -5.32 -10.80
C LEU A 313 3.87 -6.76 -11.07
N TYR A 314 4.81 -7.26 -10.27
CA TYR A 314 5.26 -8.66 -10.37
C TYR A 314 4.13 -9.60 -9.96
N GLU A 315 3.45 -9.32 -8.86
CA GLU A 315 2.32 -10.12 -8.39
C GLU A 315 1.11 -10.05 -9.33
N THR A 316 0.77 -8.87 -9.88
CA THR A 316 -0.31 -8.76 -10.90
C THR A 316 0.09 -9.34 -12.25
N GLY A 317 1.38 -9.35 -12.53
CA GLY A 317 1.97 -9.72 -13.81
C GLY A 317 2.36 -11.19 -13.95
N THR A 318 1.81 -12.10 -13.16
CA THR A 318 1.95 -13.55 -13.36
C THR A 318 0.76 -14.11 -14.17
N PRO A 319 0.74 -13.97 -15.51
CA PRO A 319 -0.11 -14.81 -16.33
C PRO A 319 0.50 -16.22 -16.37
N ASN A 320 -0.37 -17.21 -16.16
CA ASN A 320 -0.31 -18.62 -16.51
C ASN A 320 1.07 -19.30 -16.72
N ARG A 321 1.20 -20.48 -16.10
CA ARG A 321 2.38 -21.33 -15.93
C ARG A 321 2.96 -21.94 -17.23
N SER A 322 2.86 -21.31 -18.41
CA SER A 322 3.21 -21.92 -19.70
C SER A 322 4.26 -21.21 -20.57
N SER A 323 4.67 -19.96 -20.33
CA SER A 323 5.74 -19.35 -21.16
C SER A 323 7.11 -19.40 -20.48
N ARG A 324 7.75 -20.55 -20.61
CA ARG A 324 9.15 -20.80 -20.24
C ARG A 324 10.10 -20.13 -21.23
N ASN A 325 10.26 -18.80 -21.16
CA ASN A 325 11.43 -18.13 -21.75
C ASN A 325 12.53 -17.98 -20.69
N ARG A 326 13.49 -18.90 -20.77
CA ARG A 326 14.74 -18.96 -20.02
C ARG A 326 15.61 -17.76 -20.42
N GLY A 327 15.82 -16.84 -19.48
CA GLY A 327 16.80 -15.75 -19.62
C GLY A 327 16.88 -14.88 -18.36
N TRP A 328 15.74 -14.69 -17.67
CA TRP A 328 15.63 -13.79 -16.51
C TRP A 328 15.67 -14.51 -15.14
N CYS A 329 16.10 -15.77 -15.11
CA CYS A 329 15.88 -16.65 -13.95
C CYS A 329 16.94 -16.60 -12.83
N MET A 330 18.02 -15.80 -12.91
CA MET A 330 19.11 -15.95 -11.92
C MET A 330 19.09 -14.96 -10.74
N TRP A 331 18.60 -13.73 -10.89
CA TRP A 331 18.75 -12.72 -9.80
C TRP A 331 17.45 -12.41 -9.04
N GLY A 332 16.29 -12.44 -9.68
CA GLY A 332 14.99 -12.24 -9.01
C GLY A 332 14.48 -13.45 -8.23
N LYS A 333 15.09 -14.63 -8.42
CA LYS A 333 14.75 -15.83 -7.64
C LYS A 333 15.39 -15.83 -6.26
N SER A 334 16.56 -15.21 -6.08
CA SER A 334 17.32 -15.38 -4.84
C SER A 334 16.68 -14.64 -3.64
N LEU A 335 16.26 -13.38 -3.81
CA LEU A 335 15.61 -12.65 -2.71
C LEU A 335 14.16 -13.11 -2.45
N THR A 336 13.35 -13.31 -3.50
CA THR A 336 11.94 -13.69 -3.33
C THR A 336 11.76 -15.17 -2.97
N ALA A 337 12.64 -16.08 -3.43
CA ALA A 337 12.60 -17.47 -3.00
C ALA A 337 13.21 -17.68 -1.59
N CYS A 338 14.17 -16.84 -1.15
CA CYS A 338 14.56 -16.82 0.26
C CYS A 338 13.40 -16.39 1.18
N ILE A 339 12.54 -15.47 0.73
CA ILE A 339 11.42 -14.98 1.54
C ILE A 339 10.19 -15.91 1.47
N CYS A 340 9.89 -16.52 0.32
CA CYS A 340 8.72 -17.41 0.15
C CYS A 340 8.99 -18.91 0.37
N GLY A 341 10.26 -19.35 0.38
CA GLY A 341 10.63 -20.77 0.43
C GLY A 341 10.38 -21.47 1.76
N THR A 342 10.20 -20.71 2.85
CA THR A 342 10.23 -21.27 4.22
C THR A 342 8.85 -21.73 4.74
N ILE A 343 7.75 -21.52 4.01
CA ILE A 343 6.38 -21.75 4.54
C ILE A 343 5.60 -22.86 3.81
N ARG A 344 6.14 -23.47 2.74
CA ARG A 344 5.43 -24.53 1.99
C ARG A 344 5.97 -25.94 2.25
N SER A 345 5.77 -26.44 3.46
CA SER A 345 5.74 -27.89 3.70
C SER A 345 4.65 -28.30 4.69
N SER A 346 3.39 -28.28 4.25
CA SER A 346 2.38 -29.27 4.66
C SER A 346 1.02 -28.98 4.00
N SER A 347 0.29 -30.05 3.72
CA SER A 347 -1.07 -30.14 3.17
C SER A 347 -1.23 -29.97 1.63
N ARG A 348 -1.12 -31.12 0.94
CA ARG A 348 -1.86 -31.38 -0.31
C ARG A 348 -3.14 -32.15 0.07
N SER A 349 -4.30 -31.63 -0.29
CA SER A 349 -5.50 -32.43 -0.62
C SER A 349 -6.50 -31.61 -1.45
N ASN A 350 -7.19 -32.32 -2.35
CA ASN A 350 -7.91 -31.88 -3.55
C ASN A 350 -9.28 -31.21 -3.26
N PRO A 351 -9.91 -30.48 -4.21
CA PRO A 351 -11.10 -29.67 -3.97
C PRO A 351 -12.41 -30.42 -4.28
N THR A 352 -13.44 -30.20 -3.45
CA THR A 352 -14.84 -30.48 -3.80
C THR A 352 -15.67 -29.20 -3.73
N ILE A 353 -16.59 -29.08 -4.69
CA ILE A 353 -17.41 -27.91 -5.02
C ILE A 353 -18.59 -27.81 -4.04
N GLY A 354 -18.86 -26.61 -3.52
CA GLY A 354 -20.04 -26.27 -2.70
C GLY A 354 -20.46 -24.80 -2.90
N PRO A 355 -21.75 -24.44 -2.67
CA PRO A 355 -22.36 -23.17 -3.08
C PRO A 355 -21.93 -21.97 -2.18
N PRO A 356 -22.25 -20.71 -2.53
CA PRO A 356 -21.47 -19.56 -2.07
C PRO A 356 -21.79 -19.24 -0.61
N VAL A 357 -20.93 -19.70 0.30
CA VAL A 357 -20.92 -19.25 1.69
C VAL A 357 -20.47 -17.79 1.69
N ARG A 358 -21.28 -16.91 2.31
CA ARG A 358 -20.92 -15.53 2.68
C ARG A 358 -19.59 -15.55 3.45
N ASN A 359 -18.47 -15.40 2.75
CA ASN A 359 -17.15 -15.31 3.33
C ASN A 359 -16.97 -13.92 3.96
N TRP A 360 -17.36 -13.79 5.22
CA TRP A 360 -16.88 -12.76 6.16
C TRP A 360 -15.42 -13.01 6.56
N ARG A 361 -14.55 -13.36 5.61
CA ARG A 361 -13.11 -13.46 5.86
C ARG A 361 -12.55 -12.05 5.92
N LEU A 362 -12.31 -11.65 7.17
CA LEU A 362 -11.56 -10.50 7.64
C LEU A 362 -10.40 -10.14 6.70
N ASN A 363 -10.58 -9.06 5.95
CA ASN A 363 -9.46 -8.33 5.35
C ASN A 363 -8.72 -7.61 6.48
N TRP A 364 -7.74 -8.30 7.07
CA TRP A 364 -6.77 -7.72 7.99
C TRP A 364 -5.73 -6.96 7.17
N LEU A 365 -5.83 -5.62 7.16
CA LEU A 365 -4.82 -4.72 6.60
C LEU A 365 -4.63 -3.47 7.42
#